data_AF-A0A9Q1LDC9-F1
#
_entry.id   AF-A0A9Q1LDC9-F1
#
_cell.length_a   1.000
_cell.length_b   1.000
_cell.length_c   1.000
_cell.angle_alpha   90.00
_cell.angle_beta   90.00
_cell.angle_gamma   90.00
#
_symmetry.space_group_name_H-M   'P 1'
#
loop_
_entity.id
_entity.type
_entity.pdbx_description
1 polymer ?
#
loop_
_entity_poly.entity_id
_entity_poly.type
_entity_poly.pdbx_seq_one_letter_code
_entity_poly.pdbx_strand_id
1 'polypeptide(L)'
;MHWNLSFLFNRFFIPLLPQLPSSSLSSELQGDPEFIYPTWVRSKFDDFVQSLIDIAICSQSDEALREVVLDTLMEFVKVGNGGKFHSAIYHRLLHSIVHSSLEVDDILLDLLTSKYFKYIDIRYFTYISFKKLSRRIGANDISDNKKESRDTTDVNQPESSLDLSVHKLYHLLSRIPPLEGSDDKSEYDMWNGAGIFTGKENDKGHTGKQCKDESTNIKVLSPANIAKKMKLKFTKAWISFLRLPLPVDVNKEVLVNLHQVVIPIWLILSCCVIS
;
A
#
# COMPACT_ATOMS: atom_id res chain seq x y z
N MET A 1 8.56 10.31 -24.75
CA MET A 1 9.25 9.55 -23.68
C MET A 1 8.41 8.41 -23.09
N HIS A 2 7.07 8.53 -22.99
CA HIS A 2 6.13 7.46 -22.55
C HIS A 2 6.39 6.07 -23.17
N TRP A 3 6.75 6.03 -24.46
CA TRP A 3 7.02 4.79 -25.18
C TRP A 3 8.28 4.05 -24.71
N ASN A 4 9.33 4.74 -24.24
CA ASN A 4 10.60 4.08 -23.92
C ASN A 4 10.58 3.34 -22.58
N LEU A 5 9.96 3.92 -21.54
CA LEU A 5 9.87 3.26 -20.22
C LEU A 5 8.92 2.07 -20.25
N SER A 6 7.75 2.25 -20.87
CA SER A 6 6.77 1.17 -21.06
C SER A 6 7.32 0.05 -21.95
N PHE A 7 8.12 0.38 -22.98
CA PHE A 7 8.79 -0.61 -23.84
C PHE A 7 9.93 -1.35 -23.12
N LEU A 8 10.78 -0.67 -22.35
CA LEU A 8 11.84 -1.31 -21.56
C LEU A 8 11.23 -2.30 -20.56
N PHE A 9 10.12 -1.92 -19.93
CA PHE A 9 9.40 -2.77 -18.99
C PHE A 9 8.78 -4.00 -19.67
N ASN A 10 8.01 -3.78 -20.75
CA ASN A 10 7.30 -4.85 -21.45
C ASN A 10 8.26 -5.86 -22.08
N ARG A 11 9.43 -5.40 -22.55
CA ARG A 11 10.43 -6.28 -23.18
C ARG A 11 11.42 -6.92 -22.20
N PHE A 12 11.80 -6.24 -21.12
CA PHE A 12 12.90 -6.70 -20.26
C PHE A 12 12.41 -7.38 -18.98
N PHE A 13 11.48 -6.76 -18.24
CA PHE A 13 11.12 -7.24 -16.90
C PHE A 13 9.84 -8.10 -16.88
N ILE A 14 8.82 -7.79 -17.69
CA ILE A 14 7.57 -8.58 -17.73
C ILE A 14 7.81 -10.07 -18.06
N PRO A 15 8.69 -10.45 -19.02
CA PRO A 15 8.94 -11.86 -19.31
C PRO A 15 9.70 -12.59 -18.19
N LEU A 16 10.52 -11.85 -17.43
CA LEU A 16 11.42 -12.41 -16.42
C LEU A 16 10.75 -12.54 -15.05
N LEU A 17 9.90 -11.59 -14.66
CA LEU A 17 9.26 -11.53 -13.33
C LEU A 17 8.50 -12.80 -12.91
N PRO A 18 7.72 -13.48 -13.77
CA PRO A 18 7.01 -14.71 -13.41
C PRO A 18 7.94 -15.93 -13.20
N GLN A 19 9.18 -15.86 -13.67
CA GLN A 19 10.16 -16.96 -13.62
C GLN A 19 11.15 -16.83 -12.46
N LEU A 20 11.10 -15.73 -11.70
CA LEU A 20 12.03 -15.50 -10.59
C LEU A 20 11.54 -16.21 -9.32
N PRO A 21 12.40 -16.97 -8.63
CA PRO A 21 12.05 -17.56 -7.35
C PRO A 21 11.77 -16.45 -6.31
N SER A 22 10.75 -16.65 -5.48
CA SER A 22 10.52 -15.83 -4.29
C SER A 22 11.76 -15.89 -3.39
N SER A 23 12.17 -14.77 -2.80
CA SER A 23 13.37 -14.59 -1.96
C SER A 23 13.43 -15.43 -0.67
N SER A 24 12.65 -16.51 -0.57
CA SER A 24 12.51 -17.37 0.61
C SER A 24 12.88 -18.84 0.38
N LEU A 25 13.64 -19.18 -0.67
CA LEU A 25 14.09 -20.56 -0.89
C LEU A 25 15.48 -20.81 -0.28
N SER A 26 15.45 -21.70 0.72
CA SER A 26 16.49 -22.57 1.30
C SER A 26 17.97 -22.26 1.01
N SER A 27 18.71 -22.09 2.09
CA SER A 27 20.15 -21.90 2.27
C SER A 27 21.07 -23.03 1.75
N GLU A 28 20.62 -23.90 0.85
CA GLU A 28 21.37 -25.10 0.40
C GLU A 28 21.92 -25.00 -1.05
N LEU A 29 21.66 -23.91 -1.78
CA LEU A 29 22.08 -23.76 -3.20
C LEU A 29 22.91 -22.48 -3.46
N GLN A 30 23.81 -22.11 -2.53
CA GLN A 30 24.60 -20.86 -2.62
C GLN A 30 25.66 -20.79 -3.75
N GLY A 31 25.72 -21.76 -4.67
CA GLY A 31 26.74 -21.80 -5.73
C GLY A 31 26.22 -22.01 -7.15
N ASP A 32 24.90 -22.15 -7.34
CA ASP A 32 24.34 -22.47 -8.66
C ASP A 32 24.05 -21.18 -9.47
N PRO A 33 24.67 -21.01 -10.66
CA PRO A 33 24.42 -19.88 -11.54
C PRO A 33 22.93 -19.68 -11.88
N GLU A 34 22.15 -20.77 -11.92
CA GLU A 34 20.71 -20.73 -12.19
C GLU A 34 19.89 -20.07 -11.07
N PHE A 35 20.46 -19.91 -9.86
CA PHE A 35 19.83 -19.20 -8.74
C PHE A 35 20.45 -17.81 -8.51
N ILE A 36 21.75 -17.67 -8.77
CA ILE A 36 22.48 -16.39 -8.61
C ILE A 36 21.96 -15.34 -9.59
N TYR A 37 21.79 -15.69 -10.86
CA TYR A 37 21.36 -14.72 -11.87
C TYR A 37 19.92 -14.21 -11.62
N PRO A 38 18.90 -15.07 -11.40
CA PRO A 38 17.55 -14.61 -11.06
C PRO A 38 17.49 -13.72 -9.81
N THR A 39 18.23 -14.10 -8.76
CA THR A 39 18.29 -13.33 -7.51
C THR A 39 18.89 -11.95 -7.75
N TRP A 40 19.96 -11.87 -8.54
CA TRP A 40 20.57 -10.59 -8.93
C TRP A 40 19.63 -9.74 -9.79
N VAL A 41 18.93 -10.34 -10.77
CA VAL A 41 17.95 -9.62 -11.59
C VAL A 41 16.81 -9.07 -10.72
N ARG A 42 16.32 -9.85 -9.75
CA ARG A 42 15.32 -9.42 -8.78
C ARG A 42 15.82 -8.22 -7.97
N SER A 43 17.05 -8.28 -7.48
CA SER A 43 17.70 -7.17 -6.77
C SER A 43 17.79 -5.92 -7.64
N LYS A 44 18.17 -6.05 -8.92
CA LYS A 44 18.25 -4.89 -9.84
C LYS A 44 16.89 -4.30 -10.16
N PHE A 45 15.86 -5.13 -10.25
CA PHE A 45 14.48 -4.62 -10.33
C PHE A 45 14.10 -3.84 -9.07
N ASP A 46 14.45 -4.34 -7.88
CA ASP A 46 14.12 -3.66 -6.63
C ASP A 46 14.87 -2.32 -6.46
N ASP A 47 16.13 -2.25 -6.91
CA ASP A 47 16.95 -1.02 -7.02
C ASP A 47 16.28 -0.01 -7.98
N PHE A 48 15.80 -0.50 -9.13
CA PHE A 48 15.13 0.32 -10.13
C PHE A 48 13.80 0.88 -9.62
N VAL A 49 12.98 0.04 -8.95
CA VAL A 49 11.75 0.48 -8.29
C VAL A 49 12.04 1.53 -7.24
N GLN A 50 13.12 1.37 -6.46
CA GLN A 50 13.50 2.38 -5.48
C GLN A 50 13.85 3.72 -6.14
N SER A 51 14.65 3.67 -7.21
CA SER A 51 15.04 4.86 -7.97
C SER A 51 13.82 5.61 -8.53
N LEU A 52 12.81 4.89 -9.03
CA LEU A 52 11.55 5.50 -9.49
C LEU A 52 10.78 6.14 -8.33
N ILE A 53 10.71 5.47 -7.17
CA ILE A 53 10.07 6.04 -5.98
C ILE A 53 10.78 7.33 -5.56
N ASP A 54 12.12 7.34 -5.56
CA ASP A 54 12.92 8.50 -5.19
C ASP A 54 12.69 9.69 -6.16
N ILE A 55 12.55 9.41 -7.46
CA ILE A 55 12.17 10.43 -8.46
C ILE A 55 10.75 10.94 -8.22
N ALA A 56 9.80 10.07 -7.87
CA ALA A 56 8.42 10.45 -7.63
C ALA A 56 8.28 11.40 -6.43
N ILE A 57 9.06 11.17 -5.36
CA ILE A 57 9.02 11.96 -4.14
C ILE A 57 9.97 13.17 -4.14
N CYS A 58 10.74 13.37 -5.21
CA CYS A 58 11.69 14.48 -5.31
C CYS A 58 10.96 15.80 -5.59
N SER A 59 11.10 16.78 -4.71
CA SER A 59 10.46 18.10 -4.83
C SER A 59 10.92 18.93 -6.03
N GLN A 60 12.09 18.61 -6.60
CA GLN A 60 12.65 19.30 -7.78
C GLN A 60 12.24 18.64 -9.10
N SER A 61 11.50 17.53 -9.04
CA SER A 61 11.08 16.76 -10.21
C SER A 61 9.89 17.43 -10.90
N ASP A 62 9.93 17.47 -12.22
CA ASP A 62 8.85 18.00 -13.07
C ASP A 62 7.53 17.23 -12.85
N GLU A 63 6.41 17.95 -12.85
CA GLU A 63 5.08 17.38 -12.57
C GLU A 63 4.70 16.27 -13.56
N ALA A 64 4.97 16.48 -14.86
CA ALA A 64 4.68 15.48 -15.88
C ALA A 64 5.59 14.25 -15.74
N LEU A 65 6.85 14.44 -15.34
CA LEU A 65 7.74 13.33 -15.02
C LEU A 65 7.21 12.52 -13.84
N ARG A 66 6.75 13.17 -12.77
CA ARG A 66 6.18 12.50 -11.58
C ARG A 66 4.92 11.72 -11.92
N GLU A 67 4.05 12.25 -12.78
CA GLU A 67 2.89 11.51 -13.27
C GLU A 67 3.30 10.25 -14.04
N VAL A 68 4.23 10.36 -14.99
CA VAL A 68 4.72 9.22 -15.78
C VAL A 68 5.37 8.16 -14.89
N VAL A 69 6.12 8.58 -13.88
CA VAL A 69 6.74 7.67 -12.90
C VAL A 69 5.69 6.99 -12.04
N LEU A 70 4.69 7.72 -11.55
CA LEU A 70 3.56 7.15 -10.81
C LEU A 70 2.84 6.10 -11.65
N ASP A 71 2.53 6.41 -12.91
CA ASP A 71 1.87 5.48 -13.83
C ASP A 71 2.71 4.22 -14.05
N THR A 72 4.02 4.39 -14.21
CA THR A 72 4.94 3.26 -14.35
C THR A 72 4.95 2.38 -13.08
N LEU A 73 5.01 2.99 -11.90
CA LEU A 73 4.96 2.27 -10.63
C LEU A 73 3.63 1.54 -10.43
N MET A 74 2.51 2.19 -10.79
CA MET A 74 1.18 1.59 -10.68
C MET A 74 0.98 0.45 -11.68
N GLU A 75 1.64 0.49 -12.83
CA GLU A 75 1.71 -0.65 -13.75
C GLU A 75 2.53 -1.80 -13.16
N PHE A 76 3.63 -1.52 -12.45
CA PHE A 76 4.39 -2.56 -11.74
C PHE A 76 3.59 -3.20 -10.62
N VAL A 77 2.77 -2.40 -9.93
CA VAL A 77 1.81 -2.90 -8.95
C VAL A 77 0.78 -3.82 -9.59
N LYS A 78 0.37 -3.56 -10.83
CA LYS A 78 -0.60 -4.38 -11.56
C LYS A 78 -0.03 -5.71 -12.05
N VAL A 79 1.09 -5.67 -12.77
CA VAL A 79 1.60 -6.85 -13.50
C VAL A 79 2.77 -7.56 -12.81
N GLY A 80 3.42 -6.92 -11.83
CA GLY A 80 4.70 -7.37 -11.26
C GLY A 80 4.64 -8.62 -10.40
N ASN A 81 3.47 -9.24 -10.19
CA ASN A 81 3.34 -10.51 -9.45
C ASN A 81 2.56 -11.56 -10.26
N GLY A 82 2.93 -11.75 -11.54
CA GLY A 82 2.24 -12.70 -12.42
C GLY A 82 0.79 -12.31 -12.68
N GLY A 83 0.51 -11.02 -12.86
CA GLY A 83 -0.85 -10.48 -13.00
C GLY A 83 -1.63 -10.39 -11.69
N LYS A 84 -0.97 -10.54 -10.53
CA LYS A 84 -1.55 -10.24 -9.21
C LYS A 84 -1.07 -8.87 -8.72
N PHE A 85 -1.90 -8.23 -7.90
CA PHE A 85 -1.55 -6.98 -7.23
C PHE A 85 -0.27 -7.13 -6.39
N HIS A 86 0.78 -6.41 -6.75
CA HIS A 86 2.08 -6.46 -6.10
C HIS A 86 2.09 -5.52 -4.87
N SER A 87 1.46 -5.98 -3.78
CA SER A 87 1.25 -5.18 -2.57
C SER A 87 2.52 -4.64 -1.90
N ALA A 88 3.68 -5.27 -2.10
CA ALA A 88 4.95 -4.82 -1.55
C ALA A 88 5.44 -3.51 -2.19
N ILE A 89 5.37 -3.40 -3.52
CA ILE A 89 5.74 -2.19 -4.26
C ILE A 89 4.77 -1.06 -3.90
N TYR A 90 3.47 -1.36 -3.87
CA TYR A 90 2.45 -0.37 -3.50
C TYR A 90 2.65 0.15 -2.07
N HIS A 91 2.94 -0.75 -1.12
CA HIS A 91 3.22 -0.36 0.26
C HIS A 91 4.48 0.50 0.37
N ARG A 92 5.56 0.16 -0.36
CA ARG A 92 6.79 0.97 -0.42
C ARG A 92 6.52 2.37 -0.95
N LEU A 93 5.76 2.48 -2.05
CA LEU A 93 5.36 3.77 -2.61
C LEU A 93 4.60 4.61 -1.57
N LEU A 94 3.53 4.07 -0.97
CA LEU A 94 2.75 4.79 0.05
C LEU A 94 3.60 5.20 1.26
N HIS A 95 4.48 4.31 1.72
CA HIS A 95 5.40 4.60 2.80
C HIS A 95 6.32 5.77 2.47
N SER A 96 6.91 5.78 1.28
CA SER A 96 7.79 6.87 0.82
C SER A 96 7.05 8.18 0.62
N ILE A 97 5.81 8.16 0.11
CA ILE A 97 4.99 9.37 -0.01
C ILE A 97 4.74 9.99 1.36
N VAL A 98 4.30 9.19 2.33
CA VAL A 98 3.94 9.70 3.67
C VAL A 98 5.15 10.26 4.43
N HIS A 99 6.34 9.65 4.31
CA HIS A 99 7.56 10.13 4.98
C HIS A 99 8.42 11.06 4.11
N SER A 100 7.95 11.44 2.93
CA SER A 100 8.68 12.39 2.08
C SER A 100 8.68 13.80 2.67
N SER A 101 9.56 14.66 2.17
CA SER A 101 9.55 16.11 2.46
C SER A 101 8.53 16.90 1.62
N LEU A 102 7.72 16.24 0.79
CA LEU A 102 6.69 16.89 -0.02
C LEU A 102 5.63 17.59 0.84
N GLU A 103 4.89 18.52 0.28
CA GLU A 103 3.76 19.14 0.97
C GLU A 103 2.53 18.21 1.00
N VAL A 104 1.54 18.54 1.84
CA VAL A 104 0.29 17.76 1.96
C VAL A 104 -0.56 17.87 0.70
N ASP A 105 -0.55 19.04 0.04
CA ASP A 105 -1.30 19.31 -1.18
C ASP A 105 -0.46 19.08 -2.45
N ASP A 106 0.52 18.21 -2.37
CA ASP A 106 1.38 17.87 -3.49
C ASP A 106 0.62 17.07 -4.57
N ILE A 107 0.92 17.38 -5.84
CA ILE A 107 0.29 16.78 -7.03
C ILE A 107 0.31 15.24 -7.05
N LEU A 108 1.29 14.60 -6.42
CA LEU A 108 1.39 13.13 -6.36
C LEU A 108 0.24 12.52 -5.54
N LEU A 109 -0.17 13.18 -4.45
CA LEU A 109 -1.32 12.77 -3.65
C LEU A 109 -2.63 13.00 -4.41
N ASP A 110 -2.70 14.10 -5.16
CA ASP A 110 -3.84 14.43 -6.02
C ASP A 110 -4.01 13.42 -7.16
N LEU A 111 -2.91 13.04 -7.82
CA LEU A 111 -2.88 12.01 -8.88
C LEU A 111 -3.29 10.64 -8.35
N LEU A 112 -2.77 10.25 -7.17
CA LEU A 112 -3.16 8.98 -6.54
C LEU A 112 -4.67 8.93 -6.26
N THR A 113 -5.20 10.03 -5.71
CA THR A 113 -6.62 10.17 -5.38
C THR A 113 -7.49 10.15 -6.64
N SER A 114 -7.21 11.03 -7.60
CA SER A 114 -8.06 11.25 -8.77
C SER A 114 -8.02 10.09 -9.77
N LYS A 115 -6.84 9.51 -10.00
CA LYS A 115 -6.62 8.51 -11.06
C LYS A 115 -6.85 7.07 -10.57
N TYR A 116 -6.45 6.78 -9.33
CA TYR A 116 -6.33 5.41 -8.84
C TYR A 116 -7.34 5.04 -7.75
N PHE A 117 -7.76 5.97 -6.88
CA PHE A 117 -8.73 5.62 -5.83
C PHE A 117 -10.12 5.31 -6.36
N LYS A 118 -10.41 5.45 -7.66
CA LYS A 118 -11.66 4.91 -8.23
C LYS A 118 -11.75 3.38 -8.13
N TYR A 119 -10.62 2.66 -8.17
CA TYR A 119 -10.59 1.19 -8.21
C TYR A 119 -10.69 0.54 -6.82
N ILE A 120 -11.54 -0.48 -6.68
CA ILE A 120 -11.87 -1.08 -5.36
C ILE A 120 -10.71 -1.84 -4.72
N ASP A 121 -9.91 -2.52 -5.54
CA ASP A 121 -8.74 -3.27 -5.11
C ASP A 121 -7.62 -2.34 -4.65
N ILE A 122 -7.39 -1.23 -5.34
CA ILE A 122 -6.46 -0.18 -4.89
C ILE A 122 -6.86 0.33 -3.52
N ARG A 123 -8.10 0.83 -3.36
CA ARG A 123 -8.61 1.31 -2.06
C ARG A 123 -8.39 0.26 -0.96
N TYR A 124 -8.68 -1.01 -1.24
CA TYR A 124 -8.52 -2.11 -0.28
C TYR A 124 -7.08 -2.31 0.18
N PHE A 125 -6.13 -2.31 -0.76
CA PHE A 125 -4.71 -2.41 -0.44
C PHE A 125 -4.16 -1.12 0.19
N THR A 126 -4.75 0.05 -0.06
CA THR A 126 -4.46 1.30 0.65
C THR A 126 -4.76 1.15 2.13
N TYR A 127 -5.97 0.70 2.51
CA TYR A 127 -6.30 0.50 3.93
C TYR A 127 -5.38 -0.51 4.62
N ILE A 128 -5.00 -1.59 3.93
CA ILE A 128 -4.03 -2.56 4.48
C ILE A 128 -2.67 -1.89 4.73
N SER A 129 -2.19 -1.11 3.76
CA SER A 129 -0.92 -0.41 3.83
C SER A 129 -0.93 0.66 4.92
N PHE A 130 -2.03 1.42 5.04
CA PHE A 130 -2.18 2.49 6.02
C PHE A 130 -2.22 1.95 7.44
N LYS A 131 -2.93 0.83 7.68
CA LYS A 131 -2.86 0.15 8.97
C LYS A 131 -1.42 -0.20 9.38
N LYS A 132 -0.61 -0.67 8.43
CA LYS A 132 0.81 -1.00 8.69
C LYS A 132 1.62 0.28 8.97
N LEU A 133 1.35 1.33 8.19
CA LEU A 133 2.03 2.60 8.28
C LEU A 133 1.76 3.33 9.61
N SER A 134 0.50 3.44 10.03
CA SER A 134 0.14 4.03 11.33
C SER A 134 0.83 3.30 12.50
N ARG A 135 0.90 1.97 12.45
CA ARG A 135 1.61 1.21 13.49
C ARG A 135 3.10 1.49 13.53
N ARG A 136 3.71 1.74 12.37
CA ARG A 136 5.14 2.06 12.26
C ARG A 136 5.43 3.46 12.76
N ILE A 137 4.63 4.45 12.34
CA ILE A 137 4.75 5.85 12.81
C ILE A 137 4.66 5.90 14.33
N GLY A 138 3.65 5.25 14.92
CA GLY A 138 3.49 5.22 16.39
C GLY A 138 4.54 4.40 17.14
N ALA A 139 5.23 3.46 16.48
CA ALA A 139 6.32 2.70 17.11
C ALA A 139 7.64 3.49 17.15
N ASN A 140 7.88 4.36 16.16
CA ASN A 140 9.06 5.21 16.12
C ASN A 140 9.06 6.25 17.26
N ASP A 141 7.90 6.81 17.60
CA ASP A 141 7.71 7.76 18.70
C ASP A 141 8.06 7.18 20.11
N ILE A 142 7.78 5.89 20.32
CA ILE A 142 8.11 5.21 21.59
C ILE A 142 9.61 4.89 21.69
N SER A 143 10.29 4.72 20.54
CA SER A 143 11.72 4.39 20.47
C SER A 143 12.61 5.59 20.82
N ASP A 144 12.25 6.78 20.36
CA ASP A 144 13.07 8.00 20.55
C ASP A 144 13.08 8.47 22.01
N ASN A 145 12.00 8.22 22.75
CA ASN A 145 11.93 8.50 24.19
C ASN A 145 12.89 7.68 25.08
N LYS A 146 13.62 6.70 24.52
CA LYS A 146 14.62 5.90 25.28
C LYS A 146 16.05 6.39 25.14
N LYS A 147 16.33 7.42 24.35
CA LYS A 147 17.66 8.02 24.25
C LYS A 147 17.60 9.52 24.46
N GLU A 148 17.61 9.95 25.73
CA GLU A 148 18.24 11.23 26.05
C GLU A 148 18.71 11.31 27.50
N SER A 149 20.02 11.16 27.66
CA SER A 149 20.80 11.86 28.67
C SER A 149 22.08 12.31 28.00
N ARG A 150 22.09 13.57 27.55
CA ARG A 150 23.11 14.61 27.81
C ARG A 150 23.08 15.69 26.72
N ASP A 151 22.93 16.92 27.20
CA ASP A 151 23.20 18.21 26.57
C ASP A 151 23.96 18.19 25.24
N THR A 152 23.39 18.78 24.20
CA THR A 152 23.80 20.11 23.71
C THR A 152 22.90 20.54 22.55
N THR A 153 22.66 21.86 22.46
CA THR A 153 21.84 22.59 21.51
C THR A 153 21.97 22.12 20.06
N ASP A 154 20.90 21.55 19.48
CA ASP A 154 20.69 21.52 18.04
C ASP A 154 19.19 21.43 17.70
N VAL A 155 18.82 22.00 16.56
CA VAL A 155 17.52 22.53 16.18
C VAL A 155 16.38 21.50 16.16
N ASN A 156 15.23 21.87 16.74
CA ASN A 156 13.94 21.18 16.66
C ASN A 156 13.58 20.79 15.20
N GLN A 157 13.74 19.53 14.82
CA GLN A 157 13.31 18.98 13.52
C GLN A 157 12.52 17.64 13.54
N PRO A 158 12.48 16.81 14.61
CA PRO A 158 11.75 15.54 14.52
C PRO A 158 10.22 15.68 14.68
N GLU A 159 9.73 16.59 15.52
CA GLU A 159 8.29 16.80 15.74
C GLU A 159 7.57 17.20 14.44
N SER A 160 8.15 18.11 13.65
CA SER A 160 7.55 18.57 12.39
C SER A 160 7.47 17.48 11.31
N SER A 161 8.39 16.52 11.32
CA SER A 161 8.45 15.45 10.31
C SER A 161 7.39 14.37 10.57
N LEU A 162 7.20 14.01 11.85
CA LEU A 162 6.14 13.10 12.27
C LEU A 162 4.76 13.74 12.06
N ASP A 163 4.61 15.01 12.43
CA ASP A 163 3.38 15.76 12.20
C ASP A 163 3.05 15.78 10.70
N LEU A 164 3.99 16.17 9.83
CA LEU A 164 3.78 16.16 8.38
C LEU A 164 3.36 14.78 7.86
N SER A 165 3.96 13.71 8.39
CA SER A 165 3.59 12.33 8.06
C SER A 165 2.15 12.00 8.47
N VAL A 166 1.72 12.44 9.66
CA VAL A 166 0.34 12.27 10.15
C VAL A 166 -0.64 13.06 9.28
N HIS A 167 -0.30 14.29 8.87
CA HIS A 167 -1.13 15.11 7.97
C HIS A 167 -1.33 14.45 6.60
N LYS A 168 -0.24 14.00 5.95
CA LYS A 168 -0.33 13.28 4.67
C LYS A 168 -1.15 12.01 4.77
N LEU A 169 -0.97 11.26 5.85
CA LEU A 169 -1.72 10.04 6.10
C LEU A 169 -3.22 10.34 6.25
N TYR A 170 -3.57 11.40 6.98
CA TYR A 170 -4.95 11.86 7.14
C TYR A 170 -5.55 12.30 5.80
N HIS A 171 -4.84 13.15 5.04
CA HIS A 171 -5.27 13.67 3.75
C HIS A 171 -5.57 12.56 2.74
N LEU A 172 -4.70 11.56 2.64
CA LEU A 172 -4.97 10.41 1.79
C LEU A 172 -6.15 9.57 2.30
N LEU A 173 -6.28 9.40 3.62
CA LEU A 173 -7.33 8.57 4.21
C LEU A 173 -8.73 9.21 4.08
N SER A 174 -8.82 10.54 4.20
CA SER A 174 -10.06 11.30 4.05
C SER A 174 -10.54 11.38 2.61
N ARG A 175 -9.61 11.31 1.65
CA ARG A 175 -9.89 11.36 0.21
C ARG A 175 -10.27 10.02 -0.43
N ILE A 176 -10.20 8.91 0.30
CA ILE A 176 -10.66 7.62 -0.24
C ILE A 176 -12.20 7.65 -0.34
N PRO A 177 -12.79 7.46 -1.54
CA PRO A 177 -14.23 7.51 -1.67
C PRO A 177 -14.90 6.40 -0.86
N PRO A 178 -15.98 6.71 -0.11
CA PRO A 178 -16.69 5.72 0.69
C PRO A 178 -17.27 4.60 -0.18
N LEU A 179 -17.54 3.46 0.44
CA LEU A 179 -18.24 2.37 -0.22
C LEU A 179 -19.73 2.74 -0.29
N GLU A 180 -20.25 3.00 -1.48
CA GLU A 180 -21.67 3.27 -1.68
C GLU A 180 -22.52 2.07 -1.20
N GLY A 181 -23.64 2.39 -0.56
CA GLY A 181 -24.39 1.44 0.26
C GLY A 181 -24.95 0.27 -0.54
N SER A 182 -24.48 -0.93 -0.21
CA SER A 182 -25.10 -2.28 -0.33
C SER A 182 -25.93 -2.65 -1.57
N ASP A 183 -25.95 -1.87 -2.64
CA ASP A 183 -26.66 -2.29 -3.84
C ASP A 183 -25.74 -3.26 -4.57
N ASP A 184 -26.16 -4.53 -4.62
CA ASP A 184 -25.54 -5.65 -5.34
C ASP A 184 -25.37 -5.40 -6.86
N LYS A 185 -25.61 -4.15 -7.32
CA LYS A 185 -25.55 -3.65 -8.69
C LYS A 185 -24.40 -2.66 -8.95
N SER A 186 -23.62 -2.29 -7.93
CA SER A 186 -22.43 -1.46 -8.15
C SER A 186 -21.32 -2.33 -8.77
N GLU A 187 -21.17 -2.25 -10.09
CA GLU A 187 -20.01 -2.76 -10.79
C GLU A 187 -18.78 -1.95 -10.35
N TYR A 188 -18.09 -2.45 -9.33
CA TYR A 188 -16.82 -1.89 -8.89
C TYR A 188 -15.73 -2.25 -9.89
N ASP A 189 -15.10 -1.25 -10.48
CA ASP A 189 -13.91 -1.45 -11.30
C ASP A 189 -12.74 -1.96 -10.46
N MET A 190 -12.10 -3.04 -10.93
CA MET A 190 -10.82 -3.51 -10.42
C MET A 190 -9.69 -3.04 -11.33
N TRP A 191 -8.65 -2.46 -10.73
CA TRP A 191 -7.46 -2.08 -11.48
C TRP A 191 -6.75 -3.31 -12.03
N ASN A 192 -6.63 -4.34 -11.20
CA ASN A 192 -6.13 -5.64 -11.59
C ASN A 192 -7.28 -6.55 -12.05
N GLY A 193 -7.95 -6.16 -13.15
CA GLY A 193 -9.10 -6.86 -13.73
C GLY A 193 -8.77 -8.02 -14.67
N ALA A 194 -7.48 -8.30 -14.92
CA ALA A 194 -7.08 -9.45 -15.73
C ALA A 194 -7.36 -10.73 -14.93
N GLY A 195 -8.44 -11.42 -15.26
CA GLY A 195 -8.85 -12.71 -14.71
C GLY A 195 -7.88 -13.88 -14.97
N ILE A 196 -6.57 -13.68 -14.86
CA ILE A 196 -5.57 -14.75 -14.81
C ILE A 196 -5.52 -15.30 -13.37
N PHE A 197 -6.67 -15.79 -12.91
CA PHE A 197 -6.77 -16.60 -11.70
C PHE A 197 -7.26 -18.01 -12.06
N THR A 198 -6.85 -18.56 -13.20
CA THR A 198 -6.99 -20.00 -13.45
C THR A 198 -5.80 -20.73 -12.81
N GLY A 199 -5.84 -20.88 -11.49
CA GLY A 199 -5.13 -21.98 -10.85
C GLY A 199 -5.85 -23.25 -11.25
N LYS A 200 -5.21 -24.12 -12.04
CA LYS A 200 -5.73 -25.45 -12.34
C LYS A 200 -6.04 -26.16 -11.02
N GLU A 201 -7.32 -26.47 -10.79
CA GLU A 201 -7.73 -27.45 -9.78
C GLU A 201 -7.12 -28.79 -10.18
N ASN A 202 -6.10 -29.21 -9.46
CA ASN A 202 -5.80 -30.63 -9.35
C ASN A 202 -6.39 -31.11 -8.03
N ASP A 203 -7.54 -31.74 -8.17
CA ASP A 203 -8.15 -32.62 -7.19
C ASP A 203 -7.17 -33.73 -6.82
N LYS A 204 -6.85 -33.82 -5.52
CA LYS A 204 -6.59 -35.07 -4.79
C LYS A 204 -6.35 -34.75 -3.32
N GLY A 205 -7.27 -35.24 -2.48
CA GLY A 205 -7.20 -35.11 -1.04
C GLY A 205 -6.03 -35.87 -0.41
N HIS A 206 -5.61 -35.39 0.76
CA HIS A 206 -5.55 -36.23 1.95
C HIS A 206 -5.44 -35.38 3.22
N THR A 207 -6.02 -35.95 4.26
CA THR A 207 -6.18 -35.48 5.63
C THR A 207 -4.85 -35.27 6.36
N GLY A 208 -4.79 -34.23 7.20
CA GLY A 208 -4.03 -34.32 8.46
C GLY A 208 -3.15 -33.12 8.85
N LYS A 209 -3.53 -32.55 9.99
CA LYS A 209 -2.73 -31.82 10.98
C LYS A 209 -2.32 -30.36 10.74
N GLN A 210 -2.64 -29.61 11.79
CA GLN A 210 -2.65 -28.17 11.98
C GLN A 210 -1.25 -27.67 12.37
N CYS A 211 -0.81 -26.58 11.74
CA CYS A 211 0.09 -25.58 12.34
C CYS A 211 -0.39 -24.20 11.87
N LYS A 212 -0.70 -23.32 12.82
CA LYS A 212 -1.11 -21.93 12.60
C LYS A 212 0.13 -21.13 12.22
N ASP A 213 0.24 -20.78 10.95
CA ASP A 213 1.02 -19.63 10.50
C ASP A 213 0.12 -18.74 9.65
N GLU A 214 0.18 -17.43 9.93
CA GLU A 214 -0.60 -16.32 9.34
C GLU A 214 -0.21 -16.06 7.86
N SER A 215 -0.08 -17.12 7.06
CA SER A 215 -0.01 -17.02 5.61
C SER A 215 -1.36 -16.53 5.10
N THR A 216 -1.33 -15.34 4.51
CA THR A 216 -2.51 -14.66 4.02
C THR A 216 -3.16 -15.55 2.96
N ASN A 217 -4.27 -16.17 3.31
CA ASN A 217 -5.04 -17.04 2.43
C ASN A 217 -5.56 -16.19 1.26
N ILE A 218 -4.79 -16.09 0.16
CA ILE A 218 -5.18 -15.42 -1.08
C ILE A 218 -6.18 -16.33 -1.80
N LYS A 219 -7.32 -16.56 -1.16
CA LYS A 219 -8.54 -17.03 -1.81
C LYS A 219 -8.95 -15.93 -2.78
N VAL A 220 -9.18 -16.30 -4.04
CA VAL A 220 -9.56 -15.43 -5.17
C VAL A 220 -10.44 -14.27 -4.70
N LEU A 221 -9.90 -13.05 -4.79
CA LEU A 221 -10.57 -11.83 -4.35
C LEU A 221 -11.40 -11.28 -5.51
N SER A 222 -12.68 -11.66 -5.58
CA SER A 222 -13.65 -11.00 -6.46
C SER A 222 -13.99 -9.59 -5.94
N PRO A 223 -14.47 -8.66 -6.79
CA PRO A 223 -14.89 -7.32 -6.36
C PRO A 223 -15.86 -7.37 -5.17
N ALA A 224 -16.85 -8.28 -5.22
CA ALA A 224 -17.81 -8.49 -4.15
C ALA A 224 -17.18 -8.96 -2.83
N ASN A 225 -16.17 -9.86 -2.90
CA ASN A 225 -15.44 -10.31 -1.72
C ASN A 225 -14.57 -9.20 -1.12
N ILE A 226 -14.00 -8.33 -1.97
CA ILE A 226 -13.24 -7.15 -1.54
C ILE A 226 -14.19 -6.17 -0.85
N ALA A 227 -15.30 -5.79 -1.47
CA ALA A 227 -16.29 -4.87 -0.92
C ALA A 227 -16.80 -5.32 0.46
N LYS A 228 -17.12 -6.62 0.63
CA LYS A 228 -17.53 -7.19 1.93
C LYS A 228 -16.45 -7.04 3.01
N LYS A 229 -15.18 -7.27 2.66
CA LYS A 229 -14.05 -7.14 3.59
C LYS A 229 -13.59 -5.69 3.79
N MET A 230 -14.01 -4.78 2.90
CA MET A 230 -13.55 -3.41 2.82
C MET A 230 -13.87 -2.63 4.09
N LYS A 231 -15.11 -2.74 4.59
CA LYS A 231 -15.55 -2.10 5.83
C LYS A 231 -14.66 -2.48 7.01
N LEU A 232 -14.31 -3.75 7.15
CA LEU A 232 -13.40 -4.22 8.21
C LEU A 232 -11.98 -3.66 8.07
N LYS A 233 -11.46 -3.54 6.83
CA LYS A 233 -10.13 -2.96 6.59
C LYS A 233 -10.12 -1.46 6.84
N PHE A 234 -11.14 -0.75 6.40
CA PHE A 234 -11.40 0.65 6.71
C PHE A 234 -11.34 0.88 8.22
N THR A 235 -12.18 0.19 9.00
CA THR A 235 -12.24 0.37 10.45
C THR A 235 -10.90 0.07 11.12
N LYS A 236 -10.21 -0.99 10.70
CA LYS A 236 -8.88 -1.33 11.24
C LYS A 236 -7.82 -0.28 10.91
N ALA A 237 -7.87 0.33 9.72
CA ALA A 237 -6.96 1.40 9.32
C ALA A 237 -7.23 2.66 10.15
N TRP A 238 -8.49 3.12 10.20
CA TRP A 238 -8.90 4.28 10.98
C TRP A 238 -8.59 4.15 12.47
N ILE A 239 -8.91 3.01 13.10
CA ILE A 239 -8.55 2.78 14.51
C ILE A 239 -7.03 2.81 14.71
N SER A 240 -6.25 2.31 13.76
CA SER A 240 -4.78 2.35 13.87
C SER A 240 -4.25 3.78 13.73
N PHE A 241 -4.87 4.59 12.88
CA PHE A 241 -4.56 6.02 12.71
C PHE A 241 -4.93 6.83 13.95
N LEU A 242 -6.15 6.67 14.48
CA LEU A 242 -6.65 7.40 15.66
C LEU A 242 -5.88 7.08 16.96
N ARG A 243 -5.04 6.03 16.96
CA ARG A 243 -4.15 5.69 18.07
C ARG A 243 -2.82 6.43 18.04
N LEU A 244 -2.52 7.13 16.93
CA LEU A 244 -1.33 7.97 16.83
C LEU A 244 -1.47 9.21 17.71
N PRO A 245 -0.36 9.83 18.14
CA PRO A 245 -0.39 11.20 18.61
C PRO A 245 -0.82 12.11 17.44
N LEU A 246 -2.04 12.63 17.51
CA LEU A 246 -2.60 13.47 16.44
C LEU A 246 -2.34 14.95 16.72
N PRO A 247 -1.81 15.70 15.75
CA PRO A 247 -1.77 17.16 15.80
C PRO A 247 -3.16 17.75 16.06
N VAL A 248 -3.21 18.90 16.74
CA VAL A 248 -4.45 19.49 17.25
C VAL A 248 -5.42 19.85 16.12
N ASP A 249 -4.91 20.34 15.01
CA ASP A 249 -5.65 20.68 13.81
C ASP A 249 -6.23 19.45 13.10
N VAL A 250 -5.42 18.40 12.90
CA VAL A 250 -5.91 17.10 12.37
C VAL A 250 -7.01 16.52 13.27
N ASN A 251 -6.84 16.58 14.59
CA ASN A 251 -7.86 16.09 15.52
C ASN A 251 -9.19 16.87 15.40
N LYS A 252 -9.12 18.21 15.27
CA LYS A 252 -10.31 19.04 15.04
C LYS A 252 -11.01 18.65 13.73
N GLU A 253 -10.25 18.47 12.65
CA GLU A 253 -10.81 18.10 11.35
C GLU A 253 -11.43 16.70 11.36
N VAL A 254 -10.76 15.73 11.98
CA VAL A 254 -11.31 14.38 12.21
C VAL A 254 -12.64 14.46 12.96
N LEU A 255 -12.74 15.25 14.04
CA LEU A 255 -13.95 15.38 14.84
C LEU A 255 -15.10 16.00 14.04
N VAL A 256 -14.81 17.03 13.24
CA VAL A 256 -15.79 17.67 12.36
C VAL A 256 -16.25 16.71 11.25
N ASN A 257 -15.39 15.84 10.75
CA ASN A 257 -15.73 14.91 9.67
C ASN A 257 -16.20 13.53 10.17
N LEU A 258 -16.14 13.27 11.48
CA LEU A 258 -16.41 11.98 12.08
C LEU A 258 -17.85 11.52 11.80
N HIS A 259 -18.83 12.43 11.90
CA HIS A 259 -20.24 12.10 11.72
C HIS A 259 -20.62 11.77 10.27
N GLN A 260 -19.87 12.28 9.30
CA GLN A 260 -20.11 12.04 7.88
C GLN A 260 -19.34 10.83 7.36
N VAL A 261 -18.09 10.62 7.82
CA VAL A 261 -17.18 9.63 7.24
C VAL A 261 -17.09 8.35 8.09
N VAL A 262 -17.21 8.47 9.40
CA VAL A 262 -16.86 7.38 10.34
C VAL A 262 -18.12 6.81 11.00
N ILE A 263 -19.03 7.64 11.50
CA ILE A 263 -20.25 7.19 12.20
C ILE A 263 -21.16 6.27 11.36
N PRO A 264 -21.41 6.51 10.05
CA PRO A 264 -22.26 5.61 9.27
C PRO A 264 -21.68 4.19 9.15
N ILE A 265 -20.36 4.05 9.11
CA ILE A 265 -19.68 2.76 8.99
C ILE A 265 -19.58 2.06 10.36
N TRP A 266 -19.42 2.83 11.44
CA TRP A 266 -19.36 2.31 12.81
C TRP A 266 -20.71 1.87 13.36
N LEU A 267 -21.80 2.58 13.05
CA LEU A 267 -23.15 2.17 13.46
C LEU A 267 -23.57 0.85 12.81
N ILE A 268 -23.19 0.62 11.54
CA ILE A 268 -23.48 -0.65 10.85
C ILE A 268 -22.70 -1.82 11.47
N LEU A 269 -21.46 -1.61 11.93
CA LEU A 269 -20.68 -2.64 12.63
C LEU A 269 -21.18 -2.91 14.05
N SER A 270 -21.71 -1.89 14.73
CA SER A 270 -22.28 -2.03 16.08
C SER A 270 -23.59 -2.83 16.06
N CYS A 271 -24.44 -2.62 15.04
CA CYS A 271 -25.65 -3.41 14.86
C CYS A 271 -25.38 -4.87 14.43
N CYS A 272 -24.26 -5.14 13.74
CA CYS A 272 -23.93 -6.50 13.28
C CYS A 272 -23.29 -7.40 14.35
N VAL A 273 -22.93 -6.86 15.53
CA VAL A 273 -22.37 -7.62 16.66
C VAL A 273 -23.46 -7.99 17.69
N ILE A 274 -24.70 -7.51 17.51
CA ILE A 274 -25.83 -7.75 18.44
C ILE A 274 -26.95 -8.60 17.80
N SER A 275 -26.70 -9.26 16.68
CA SER A 275 -27.64 -10.25 16.10
C SER A 275 -26.95 -11.56 15.76
#